data_AF-A0AAW9SNZ8-F1
#
_entry.id   AF-A0AAW9SNZ8-F1
#
_cell.length_a   1.000
_cell.length_b   1.000
_cell.length_c   1.000
_cell.angle_alpha   90.00
_cell.angle_beta   90.00
_cell.angle_gamma   90.00
#
_symmetry.space_group_name_H-M   'P 1'
#
loop_
_entity.id
_entity.type
_entity.pdbx_description
1 polymer ?
#
loop_
_entity_poly.entity_id
_entity_poly.type
_entity_poly.pdbx_seq_one_letter_code
_entity_poly.pdbx_strand_id
1 'polypeptide(L)'
;MIIRFSALAVALSTGAAFAACSSAQASFLSCPVEGSGKWLEVCAEDQAAVYRYGPSGHPELELVAQYGPLEYAPWPGVGRSVWETVTFYNGSYSYTVTISMDRMDESAWPEGGVTLRNGGTDLARLDCRPQEAQVGWTEGLTMGKARAGLRWDPGSGWTR
;
A
#
# COMPACT_ATOMS: atom_id res chain seq x y z
N MET A 1 0.07 -63.74 -5.19
CA MET A 1 -0.15 -62.68 -4.17
C MET A 1 0.05 -61.34 -4.88
N ILE A 2 -1.04 -60.65 -5.26
CA ILE A 2 -1.00 -59.40 -6.04
C ILE A 2 -1.30 -58.26 -5.07
N ILE A 3 -0.29 -57.44 -4.77
CA ILE A 3 -0.42 -56.28 -3.89
C ILE A 3 -1.11 -55.17 -4.69
N ARG A 4 -2.32 -54.80 -4.26
CA ARG A 4 -3.05 -53.65 -4.82
C ARG A 4 -2.56 -52.38 -4.15
N PHE A 5 -1.80 -51.56 -4.87
CA PHE A 5 -1.47 -50.21 -4.45
C PHE A 5 -2.68 -49.31 -4.73
N SER A 6 -3.48 -49.03 -3.69
CA SER A 6 -4.49 -47.99 -3.72
C SER A 6 -3.77 -46.64 -3.81
N ALA A 7 -3.84 -45.99 -4.97
CA ALA A 7 -3.33 -44.64 -5.15
C ALA A 7 -4.21 -43.65 -4.37
N LEU A 8 -3.72 -43.21 -3.21
CA LEU A 8 -4.33 -42.13 -2.44
C LEU A 8 -3.94 -40.80 -3.10
N ALA A 9 -4.84 -40.23 -3.89
CA ALA A 9 -4.66 -38.92 -4.49
C ALA A 9 -4.81 -37.84 -3.39
N VAL A 10 -3.68 -37.31 -2.91
CA VAL A 10 -3.65 -36.15 -2.01
C VAL A 10 -3.87 -34.89 -2.85
N ALA A 11 -5.06 -34.31 -2.79
CA ALA A 11 -5.33 -33.00 -3.34
C ALA A 11 -4.72 -31.93 -2.42
N LEU A 12 -3.53 -31.44 -2.77
CA LEU A 12 -2.96 -30.24 -2.16
C LEU A 12 -3.78 -29.03 -2.63
N SER A 13 -4.68 -28.55 -1.77
CA SER A 13 -5.29 -27.24 -1.93
C SER A 13 -4.23 -26.17 -1.68
N THR A 14 -3.58 -25.68 -2.74
CA THR A 14 -2.75 -24.47 -2.67
C THR A 14 -3.66 -23.27 -2.48
N GLY A 15 -3.98 -22.96 -1.22
CA GLY A 15 -4.50 -21.64 -0.89
C GLY A 15 -3.47 -20.60 -1.32
N ALA A 16 -3.88 -19.63 -2.13
CA ALA A 16 -3.03 -18.48 -2.43
C ALA A 16 -2.80 -17.72 -1.11
N ALA A 17 -1.68 -17.98 -0.45
CA ALA A 17 -1.19 -17.12 0.59
C ALA A 17 -0.73 -15.84 -0.10
N PHE A 18 -1.46 -14.74 0.14
CA PHE A 18 -0.98 -13.44 -0.32
C PHE A 18 0.21 -13.08 0.55
N ALA A 19 1.33 -12.80 -0.09
CA ALA A 19 2.54 -12.38 0.59
C ALA A 19 2.37 -10.95 1.09
N ALA A 20 2.87 -10.69 2.30
CA ALA A 20 3.20 -9.34 2.74
C ALA A 20 4.19 -8.69 1.74
N CYS A 21 4.48 -7.40 1.91
CA CYS A 21 5.52 -6.75 1.11
C CYS A 21 6.81 -7.58 1.10
N SER A 22 7.48 -7.66 -0.05
CA SER A 22 8.68 -8.49 -0.24
C SER A 22 9.82 -8.20 0.75
N SER A 23 9.84 -7.00 1.31
CA SER A 23 10.80 -6.56 2.33
C SER A 23 10.20 -5.45 3.18
N ALA A 24 10.84 -5.15 4.32
CA ALA A 24 10.48 -4.00 5.13
C ALA A 24 10.66 -2.66 4.37
N GLN A 25 11.67 -2.57 3.50
CA GLN A 25 11.93 -1.39 2.66
C GLN A 25 10.88 -1.21 1.56
N ALA A 26 10.25 -2.30 1.12
CA ALA A 26 9.13 -2.23 0.20
C ALA A 26 7.83 -1.77 0.88
N SER A 27 7.71 -1.82 2.20
CA SER A 27 6.50 -1.36 2.89
C SER A 27 6.39 0.17 2.83
N PHE A 28 5.29 0.68 2.27
CA PHE A 28 4.93 2.10 2.35
C PHE A 28 3.99 2.36 3.53
N LEU A 29 2.97 1.51 3.67
CA LEU A 29 2.03 1.52 4.78
C LEU A 29 1.62 0.09 5.09
N SER A 30 1.55 -0.27 6.37
CA SER A 30 0.92 -1.50 6.86
C SER A 30 0.24 -1.23 8.20
N CYS A 31 -1.06 -1.45 8.29
CA CYS A 31 -1.81 -1.20 9.53
C CYS A 31 -3.14 -1.96 9.60
N PRO A 32 -3.64 -2.25 10.82
CA PRO A 32 -5.04 -2.60 11.01
C PRO A 32 -5.91 -1.36 10.81
N VAL A 33 -7.06 -1.52 10.16
CA VAL A 33 -8.01 -0.44 9.94
C VAL A 33 -8.93 -0.31 11.15
N GLU A 34 -9.05 0.91 11.66
CA GLU A 34 -9.82 1.24 12.86
C GLU A 34 -11.27 0.75 12.76
N GLY A 35 -11.79 0.19 13.87
CA GLY A 35 -13.16 -0.30 13.93
C GLY A 35 -13.46 -1.51 13.05
N SER A 36 -12.45 -2.16 12.47
CA SER A 36 -12.62 -3.30 11.55
C SER A 36 -11.70 -4.49 11.87
N GLY A 37 -12.01 -5.64 11.27
CA GLY A 37 -11.12 -6.80 11.20
C GLY A 37 -10.24 -6.80 9.95
N LYS A 38 -10.06 -5.65 9.30
CA LYS A 38 -9.35 -5.50 8.03
C LYS A 38 -7.98 -4.88 8.25
N TRP A 39 -7.12 -5.14 7.28
CA TRP A 39 -5.75 -4.68 7.17
C TRP A 39 -5.60 -3.89 5.88
N LEU A 40 -4.85 -2.80 5.95
CA LEU A 40 -4.48 -1.96 4.82
C LEU A 40 -2.96 -2.09 4.62
N GLU A 41 -2.54 -2.42 3.41
CA GLU A 41 -1.13 -2.54 3.05
C GLU A 41 -0.87 -1.86 1.70
N VAL A 42 0.26 -1.16 1.61
CA VAL A 42 0.82 -0.67 0.35
C VAL A 42 2.29 -1.07 0.28
N CYS A 43 2.66 -1.75 -0.79
CA CYS A 43 4.02 -2.17 -1.07
C CYS A 43 4.56 -1.48 -2.32
N ALA A 44 5.82 -1.11 -2.28
CA ALA A 44 6.63 -0.63 -3.39
C ALA A 44 7.53 -1.77 -3.89
N GLU A 45 6.92 -2.74 -4.57
CA GLU A 45 7.64 -3.89 -5.14
C GLU A 45 8.59 -3.47 -6.27
N ASP A 46 9.48 -4.35 -6.69
CA ASP A 46 10.53 -4.02 -7.68
C ASP A 46 9.97 -3.36 -8.95
N GLN A 47 8.87 -3.91 -9.47
CA GLN A 47 8.26 -3.53 -10.76
C GLN A 47 7.04 -2.61 -10.64
N ALA A 48 6.34 -2.62 -9.51
CA ALA A 48 5.07 -1.92 -9.35
C ALA A 48 4.77 -1.60 -7.88
N ALA A 49 3.90 -0.64 -7.66
CA ALA A 49 3.25 -0.48 -6.37
C ALA A 49 2.04 -1.42 -6.27
N VAL A 50 1.79 -1.97 -5.08
CA VAL A 50 0.67 -2.88 -4.81
C VAL A 50 -0.11 -2.37 -3.61
N TYR A 51 -1.41 -2.21 -3.78
CA TYR A 51 -2.37 -1.90 -2.71
C TYR A 51 -3.13 -3.15 -2.33
N ARG A 52 -3.35 -3.37 -1.02
CA ARG A 52 -4.14 -4.47 -0.49
C ARG A 52 -5.07 -4.01 0.62
N TYR A 53 -6.28 -4.55 0.59
CA TYR A 53 -7.27 -4.39 1.66
C TYR A 53 -8.02 -5.71 1.90
N GLY A 54 -8.12 -6.12 3.16
CA GLY A 54 -8.82 -7.35 3.56
C GLY A 54 -8.31 -7.87 4.91
N PRO A 55 -8.75 -9.05 5.37
CA PRO A 55 -8.11 -9.71 6.51
C PRO A 55 -6.59 -9.86 6.31
N SER A 56 -5.84 -9.83 7.41
CA SER A 56 -4.38 -10.00 7.37
C SER A 56 -3.99 -11.32 6.68
N GLY A 57 -3.08 -11.26 5.71
CA GLY A 57 -2.65 -12.39 4.88
C GLY A 57 -3.67 -12.88 3.83
N HIS A 58 -4.88 -12.31 3.81
CA HIS A 58 -5.98 -12.72 2.93
C HIS A 58 -6.72 -11.49 2.39
N PRO A 59 -6.08 -10.64 1.56
CA PRO A 59 -6.71 -9.47 0.97
C PRO A 59 -7.94 -9.86 0.14
N GLU A 60 -8.96 -9.02 0.24
CA GLU A 60 -10.20 -9.12 -0.56
C GLU A 60 -10.11 -8.24 -1.80
N LEU A 61 -9.25 -7.23 -1.76
CA LEU A 61 -8.92 -6.34 -2.86
C LEU A 61 -7.41 -6.21 -2.97
N GLU A 62 -6.87 -6.45 -4.17
CA GLU A 62 -5.49 -6.18 -4.53
C GLU A 62 -5.47 -5.36 -5.83
N LEU A 63 -4.72 -4.26 -5.84
CA LEU A 63 -4.54 -3.40 -7.02
C LEU A 63 -3.05 -3.23 -7.29
N VAL A 64 -2.64 -3.44 -8.53
CA VAL A 64 -1.24 -3.30 -8.97
C VAL A 64 -1.14 -2.10 -9.91
N ALA A 65 -0.20 -1.19 -9.63
CA ALA A 65 0.00 0.02 -10.40
C ALA A 65 1.47 0.20 -10.80
N GLN A 66 1.71 0.39 -12.08
CA GLN A 66 3.04 0.65 -12.63
C GLN A 66 3.54 2.03 -12.17
N TYR A 67 4.84 2.15 -11.86
CA TYR A 67 5.39 3.39 -11.30
C TYR A 67 5.27 4.62 -12.21
N GLY A 68 5.37 4.44 -13.53
CA GLY A 68 5.21 5.54 -14.49
C GLY A 68 3.92 6.34 -14.26
N PRO A 69 2.74 5.73 -14.48
CA PRO A 69 1.45 6.40 -14.30
C PRO A 69 0.99 6.54 -12.84
N LEU A 70 1.64 5.89 -11.86
CA LEU A 70 1.22 5.93 -10.46
C LEU A 70 1.14 7.37 -9.92
N GLU A 71 0.01 7.79 -9.36
CA GLU A 71 -0.07 9.10 -8.73
C GLU A 71 0.50 9.02 -7.31
N TYR A 72 1.79 9.29 -7.17
CA TYR A 72 2.50 9.35 -5.89
C TYR A 72 3.02 10.78 -5.67
N ALA A 73 2.82 11.33 -4.48
CA ALA A 73 3.38 12.63 -4.09
C ALA A 73 4.13 12.49 -2.76
N PRO A 74 5.47 12.61 -2.76
CA PRO A 74 6.24 12.72 -1.52
C PRO A 74 6.07 14.11 -0.90
N TRP A 75 6.42 14.22 0.39
CA TRP A 75 6.40 15.50 1.10
C TRP A 75 7.32 16.52 0.41
N PRO A 76 6.87 17.76 0.13
CA PRO A 76 7.68 18.77 -0.56
C PRO A 76 8.79 19.40 0.32
N GLY A 77 8.96 18.95 1.57
CA GLY A 77 9.97 19.50 2.50
C GLY A 77 9.51 20.73 3.29
N VAL A 78 8.24 21.12 3.20
CA VAL A 78 7.68 22.28 3.90
C VAL A 78 6.41 21.91 4.69
N GLY A 79 6.27 22.50 5.87
CA GLY A 79 5.14 22.29 6.77
C GLY A 79 5.54 21.62 8.09
N ARG A 80 4.59 21.61 9.03
CA ARG A 80 4.71 20.95 10.32
C ARG A 80 4.52 19.43 10.18
N SER A 81 3.51 19.01 9.44
CA SER A 81 3.30 17.60 9.15
C SER A 81 4.10 17.17 7.93
N VAL A 82 4.89 16.10 8.06
CA VAL A 82 5.33 15.33 6.90
C VAL A 82 4.17 14.49 6.41
N TRP A 83 4.03 14.33 5.10
CA TRP A 83 2.97 13.53 4.52
C TRP A 83 3.36 13.02 3.15
N GLU A 84 2.80 11.88 2.77
CA GLU A 84 2.89 11.34 1.42
C GLU A 84 1.54 10.78 1.00
N THR A 85 1.26 10.84 -0.30
CA THR A 85 0.06 10.24 -0.87
C THR A 85 0.36 9.36 -2.05
N VAL A 86 -0.39 8.28 -2.21
CA VAL A 86 -0.36 7.42 -3.39
C VAL A 86 -1.78 7.00 -3.76
N THR A 87 -2.14 7.11 -5.05
CA THR A 87 -3.49 6.77 -5.54
C THR A 87 -3.45 5.56 -6.47
N PHE A 88 -4.31 4.59 -6.16
CA PHE A 88 -4.60 3.43 -7.00
C PHE A 88 -5.99 3.56 -7.64
N TYR A 89 -6.17 2.98 -8.83
CA TYR A 89 -7.42 3.07 -9.59
C TYR A 89 -8.00 1.71 -9.90
N ASN A 90 -9.33 1.62 -9.87
CA ASN A 90 -10.11 0.48 -10.36
C ASN A 90 -11.38 1.00 -11.05
N GLY A 91 -11.34 1.15 -12.37
CA GLY A 91 -12.40 1.82 -13.12
C GLY A 91 -12.57 3.27 -12.69
N SER A 92 -13.78 3.66 -12.27
CA SER A 92 -14.07 5.01 -11.77
C SER A 92 -13.71 5.22 -10.29
N TYR A 93 -13.28 4.15 -9.59
CA TYR A 93 -12.87 4.22 -8.19
C TYR A 93 -11.40 4.62 -8.05
N SER A 94 -11.11 5.48 -7.08
CA SER A 94 -9.76 5.81 -6.66
C SER A 94 -9.56 5.55 -5.17
N TYR A 95 -8.38 5.06 -4.82
CA TYR A 95 -7.98 4.70 -3.46
C TYR A 95 -6.73 5.51 -3.13
N THR A 96 -6.91 6.70 -2.56
CA THR A 96 -5.80 7.57 -2.17
C THR A 96 -5.37 7.20 -0.77
N VAL A 97 -4.23 6.54 -0.66
CA VAL A 97 -3.58 6.24 0.60
C VAL A 97 -2.76 7.44 1.02
N THR A 98 -2.90 7.85 2.28
CA THR A 98 -2.13 8.94 2.88
C THR A 98 -1.40 8.40 4.09
N ILE A 99 -0.13 8.78 4.25
CA ILE A 99 0.60 8.68 5.51
C ILE A 99 0.98 10.07 5.98
N SER A 100 0.93 10.33 7.28
CA SER A 100 1.28 11.64 7.85
C SER A 100 1.87 11.51 9.25
N MET A 101 2.69 12.48 9.65
CA MET A 101 3.18 12.60 11.01
C MET A 101 3.50 14.05 11.32
N ASP A 102 3.14 14.52 12.50
CA ASP A 102 3.60 15.82 13.00
C ASP A 102 5.06 15.72 13.43
N ARG A 103 5.98 16.25 12.61
CA ARG A 103 7.41 16.14 12.88
C ARG A 103 7.92 17.10 13.96
N MET A 104 7.06 18.01 14.43
CA MET A 104 7.42 18.98 15.48
C MET A 104 6.95 18.53 16.86
N ASP A 105 6.18 17.46 16.94
CA ASP A 105 5.75 16.83 18.17
C ASP A 105 6.53 15.52 18.36
N GLU A 106 7.40 15.48 19.36
CA GLU A 106 8.21 14.29 19.67
C GLU A 106 7.38 13.10 20.14
N SER A 107 6.12 13.32 20.54
CA SER A 107 5.16 12.29 20.93
C SER A 107 4.24 11.84 19.79
N ALA A 108 4.36 12.46 18.61
CA ALA A 108 3.53 12.10 17.47
C ALA A 108 3.85 10.69 16.97
N TRP A 109 2.77 9.95 16.71
CA TRP A 109 2.83 8.68 16.00
C TRP A 109 2.49 8.90 14.53
N PRO A 110 3.07 8.11 13.62
CA PRO A 110 2.59 8.09 12.26
C PRO A 110 1.11 7.73 12.19
N GLU A 111 0.41 8.45 11.32
CA GLU A 111 -0.97 8.21 10.93
C GLU A 111 -0.99 7.69 9.50
N GLY A 112 -2.01 6.89 9.19
CA GLY A 112 -2.20 6.35 7.86
C GLY A 112 -3.67 6.10 7.59
N GLY A 113 -4.02 5.93 6.32
CA GLY A 113 -5.38 5.58 5.94
C GLY A 113 -5.58 5.63 4.44
N VAL A 114 -6.80 5.35 4.01
CA VAL A 114 -7.21 5.42 2.61
C VAL A 114 -8.52 6.18 2.48
N THR A 115 -8.57 7.09 1.50
CA THR A 115 -9.81 7.74 1.06
C THR A 115 -10.27 7.11 -0.24
N LEU A 116 -11.49 6.60 -0.26
CA LEU A 116 -12.12 6.00 -1.43
C LEU A 116 -13.00 7.05 -2.11
N ARG A 117 -12.84 7.20 -3.42
CA ARG A 117 -13.70 8.05 -4.25
C ARG A 117 -14.26 7.28 -5.41
N ASN A 118 -15.40 7.73 -5.95
CA ASN A 118 -15.93 7.30 -7.23
C ASN A 118 -16.25 8.53 -8.09
N GLY A 119 -15.61 8.65 -9.24
CA GLY A 119 -15.79 9.82 -10.12
C GLY A 119 -15.46 11.16 -9.43
N GLY A 120 -14.55 11.15 -8.46
CA GLY A 120 -14.16 12.32 -7.67
C GLY A 120 -15.02 12.60 -6.42
N THR A 121 -16.10 11.87 -6.19
CA THR A 121 -16.91 11.99 -4.96
C THR A 121 -16.38 11.08 -3.86
N ASP A 122 -16.13 11.64 -2.67
CA ASP A 122 -15.75 10.87 -1.47
C ASP A 122 -16.86 9.89 -1.08
N LEU A 123 -16.50 8.61 -0.98
CA LEU A 123 -17.41 7.53 -0.56
C LEU A 123 -17.15 7.08 0.87
N ALA A 124 -15.87 6.95 1.22
CA ALA A 124 -15.45 6.49 2.53
C ALA A 124 -14.03 6.97 2.84
N ARG A 125 -13.77 7.12 4.13
CA ARG A 125 -12.43 7.27 4.68
C ARG A 125 -12.22 6.17 5.71
N LEU A 126 -11.10 5.47 5.58
CA LEU A 126 -10.69 4.42 6.51
C LEU A 126 -9.34 4.83 7.08
N ASP A 127 -9.28 4.95 8.40
CA ASP A 127 -8.06 5.31 9.11
C ASP A 127 -7.41 4.07 9.72
N CYS A 128 -6.07 4.08 9.81
CA CYS A 128 -5.34 3.10 10.59
C CYS A 128 -5.69 3.25 12.07
N ARG A 129 -5.70 2.14 12.80
CA ARG A 129 -5.87 2.19 14.25
C ARG A 129 -4.75 3.03 14.90
N PRO A 130 -5.07 3.88 15.89
CA PRO A 130 -4.08 4.76 16.52
C PRO A 130 -2.83 4.01 16.99
N GLN A 131 -1.65 4.57 16.70
CA GLN A 131 -0.33 4.06 17.11
C GLN A 131 0.03 2.66 16.57
N GLU A 132 -0.74 2.14 15.61
CA GLU A 132 -0.48 0.83 14.97
C GLU A 132 -0.11 0.95 13.49
N ALA A 133 0.05 2.18 12.97
CA ALA A 133 0.50 2.41 11.60
C ALA A 133 2.02 2.23 11.46
N GLN A 134 2.44 1.31 10.60
CA GLN A 134 3.83 1.15 10.19
C GLN A 134 4.01 1.83 8.83
N VAL A 135 4.91 2.81 8.75
CA VAL A 135 5.11 3.64 7.56
C VAL A 135 6.55 3.56 7.06
N GLY A 136 6.72 3.46 5.75
CA GLY A 136 8.02 3.53 5.08
C GLY A 136 8.12 4.81 4.25
N TRP A 137 8.56 5.89 4.89
CA TRP A 137 8.70 7.20 4.26
C TRP A 137 9.67 7.18 3.08
N THR A 138 9.30 7.82 1.96
CA THR A 138 10.13 8.25 0.83
C THR A 138 11.07 7.24 0.15
N GLU A 139 11.18 5.99 0.59
CA GLU A 139 12.16 5.04 0.04
C GLU A 139 11.58 4.26 -1.15
N GLY A 140 10.61 3.38 -0.89
CA GLY A 140 10.14 2.42 -1.88
C GLY A 140 9.52 3.08 -3.13
N LEU A 141 8.51 3.94 -2.95
CA LEU A 141 7.76 4.53 -4.08
C LEU A 141 8.60 5.53 -4.88
N THR A 142 9.43 6.34 -4.21
CA THR A 142 10.39 7.24 -4.87
C THR A 142 11.38 6.46 -5.72
N MET A 143 11.92 5.36 -5.19
CA MET A 143 12.86 4.51 -5.94
C MET A 143 12.18 3.81 -7.11
N GLY A 144 10.94 3.35 -6.94
CA GLY A 144 10.14 2.80 -8.03
C GLY A 144 9.92 3.81 -9.16
N LYS A 145 9.55 5.05 -8.82
CA LYS A 145 9.47 6.18 -9.76
C LYS A 145 10.79 6.46 -10.46
N ALA A 146 11.91 6.49 -9.73
CA ALA A 146 13.24 6.68 -10.28
C ALA A 146 13.65 5.58 -11.27
N ARG A 147 13.36 4.31 -10.95
CA ARG A 147 13.57 3.17 -11.87
C ARG A 147 12.73 3.29 -13.14
N ALA A 148 11.56 3.92 -13.07
CA ALA A 148 10.74 4.26 -14.24
C ALA A 148 11.24 5.49 -15.02
N GLY A 149 12.40 6.05 -14.65
CA GLY A 149 12.99 7.22 -15.30
C GLY A 149 12.35 8.53 -14.91
N LEU A 150 11.76 8.63 -13.72
CA LEU A 150 11.15 9.86 -13.21
C LEU A 150 11.97 10.46 -12.07
N ARG A 151 11.99 11.80 -11.99
CA ARG A 151 12.59 12.57 -10.91
C ARG A 151 11.54 13.44 -10.24
N TRP A 152 11.59 13.55 -8.92
CA TRP A 152 10.74 14.47 -8.17
C TRP A 152 11.34 15.88 -8.22
N ASP A 153 10.51 16.85 -8.61
CA ASP A 153 10.81 18.27 -8.51
C ASP A 153 9.74 18.98 -7.65
N PRO A 154 10.10 19.52 -6.48
CA PRO A 154 9.14 20.24 -5.64
C PRO A 154 8.47 21.38 -6.42
N GLY A 155 7.14 21.34 -6.52
CA GLY A 155 6.34 22.33 -7.25
C GLY A 155 6.00 21.96 -8.69
N SER A 156 6.79 21.10 -9.34
CA SER A 156 6.53 20.61 -10.71
C SER A 156 6.05 19.15 -10.73
N GLY A 157 6.25 18.39 -9.65
CA GLY A 157 5.86 16.99 -9.54
C GLY A 157 6.88 16.03 -10.14
N TRP A 158 6.42 14.88 -10.63
CA TRP A 158 7.27 13.89 -11.30
C TRP A 158 7.51 14.25 -12.76
N THR A 159 8.78 14.35 -13.16
CA THR A 159 9.21 14.65 -14.53
C THR A 159 10.19 13.59 -15.04
N ARG A 160 10.33 13.45 -16.37
CA ARG A 160 11.37 12.60 -16.98
C ARG A 160 12.68 13.36 -17.14
#